data_AF-K2Q5X9-F1
#
_entry.id   AF-K2Q5X9-F1
#
_cell.length_a   1.000
_cell.length_b   1.000
_cell.length_c   1.000
_cell.angle_alpha   90.00
_cell.angle_beta   90.00
_cell.angle_gamma   90.00
#
_symmetry.space_group_name_H-M   'P 1'
#
loop_
_entity.id
_entity.type
_entity.pdbx_description
1 polymer ?
#
loop_
_entity_poly.entity_id
_entity_poly.type
_entity_poly.pdbx_seq_one_letter_code
_entity_poly.pdbx_strand_id
1 'polypeptide(L)'
;MITKAAKKKIKKELKRTGKGYTQVIIEYLKKNDIRTKEGNIYSESMIRAIMNRPITNLKLELAIYDCFSETLKENKKEDKRINVLLSQVK
;
A
#
# COMPACT_ATOMS: atom_id res chain seq x y z
N MET A 1 -10.28 -6.40 10.17
CA MET A 1 -11.03 -6.17 8.92
C MET A 1 -10.89 -4.73 8.49
N ILE A 2 -10.27 -4.50 7.34
CA ILE A 2 -10.17 -3.15 6.74
C ILE A 2 -11.58 -2.68 6.35
N THR A 3 -12.03 -1.52 6.86
CA THR A 3 -13.36 -0.98 6.55
C THR A 3 -13.47 -0.55 5.09
N LYS A 4 -14.69 -0.47 4.53
CA LYS A 4 -14.92 0.01 3.15
C LYS A 4 -14.33 1.40 2.91
N ALA A 5 -14.44 2.29 3.89
CA ALA A 5 -13.83 3.62 3.86
C ALA A 5 -12.31 3.56 3.81
N ALA A 6 -11.69 2.72 4.64
CA ALA A 6 -10.25 2.51 4.64
C ALA A 6 -9.77 1.91 3.31
N LYS A 7 -10.48 0.92 2.74
CA LYS A 7 -10.17 0.35 1.42
C LYS A 7 -10.15 1.40 0.31
N LYS A 8 -11.10 2.36 0.32
CA LYS A 8 -11.13 3.48 -0.63
C LYS A 8 -9.93 4.40 -0.46
N LYS A 9 -9.57 4.74 0.77
CA LYS A 9 -8.41 5.60 1.09
C LYS A 9 -7.09 4.96 0.66
N ILE A 10 -6.88 3.69 1.00
CA ILE A 10 -5.68 2.92 0.63
C ILE A 10 -5.49 2.91 -0.89
N LYS A 11 -6.55 2.57 -1.66
CA LYS A 11 -6.47 2.56 -3.12
C LYS A 11 -6.10 3.93 -3.70
N LYS A 12 -6.61 5.02 -3.11
CA LYS A 12 -6.31 6.37 -3.58
C LYS A 12 -4.84 6.73 -3.35
N GLU A 13 -4.33 6.51 -2.15
CA GLU A 13 -2.95 6.88 -1.82
C GLU A 13 -1.93 6.00 -2.52
N LEU A 14 -2.15 4.68 -2.60
CA LEU A 14 -1.21 3.78 -3.29
C LEU A 14 -1.14 4.08 -4.79
N LYS A 15 -2.23 4.57 -5.42
CA LYS A 15 -2.21 5.03 -6.82
C LYS A 15 -1.35 6.28 -7.05
N ARG A 16 -1.05 7.08 -6.03
CA ARG A 16 -0.19 8.28 -6.18
C ARG A 16 1.25 7.93 -6.53
N THR A 17 1.66 6.69 -6.27
CA THR A 17 3.00 6.17 -6.64
C THR A 17 3.19 5.98 -8.14
N GLY A 18 2.15 6.20 -8.96
CA GLY A 18 2.17 5.93 -10.41
C GLY A 18 2.01 4.46 -10.77
N LYS A 19 2.05 3.54 -9.79
CA LYS A 19 1.82 2.11 -9.97
C LYS A 19 0.40 1.71 -9.56
N GLY A 20 -0.06 0.56 -10.07
CA GLY A 20 -1.31 -0.03 -9.58
C GLY A 20 -1.22 -0.43 -8.11
N TYR A 21 -2.26 -0.18 -7.30
CA TYR A 21 -2.23 -0.46 -5.85
C TYR A 21 -1.87 -1.91 -5.52
N THR A 22 -2.28 -2.88 -6.35
CA THR A 22 -1.91 -4.29 -6.21
C THR A 22 -0.42 -4.51 -6.37
N GLN A 23 0.20 -3.82 -7.33
CA GLN A 23 1.63 -3.92 -7.62
C GLN A 23 2.46 -3.35 -6.47
N VAL A 24 2.07 -2.19 -5.94
CA VAL A 24 2.73 -1.59 -4.76
C VAL A 24 2.67 -2.54 -3.56
N ILE A 25 1.51 -3.16 -3.32
CA ILE A 25 1.35 -4.14 -2.24
C ILE A 25 2.24 -5.37 -2.50
N ILE A 26 2.29 -5.91 -3.73
CA ILE A 26 3.15 -7.05 -4.05
C ILE A 26 4.63 -6.74 -3.83
N GLU A 27 5.10 -5.57 -4.27
CA GLU A 27 6.47 -5.12 -4.05
C GLU A 27 6.78 -5.04 -2.56
N TYR A 28 5.87 -4.47 -1.76
CA TYR A 28 5.99 -4.44 -0.31
C TYR A 28 6.05 -5.84 0.31
N LEU A 29 5.17 -6.76 -0.12
CA LEU A 29 5.15 -8.13 0.38
C LEU A 29 6.47 -8.86 0.06
N LYS A 30 7.01 -8.68 -1.13
CA LYS A 30 8.31 -9.25 -1.52
C LYS A 30 9.45 -8.67 -0.69
N LYS A 31 9.49 -7.34 -0.52
CA LYS A 31 10.50 -6.63 0.26
C LYS A 31 10.56 -7.09 1.72
N ASN A 32 9.40 -7.42 2.30
CA ASN A 32 9.28 -7.83 3.71
C ASN A 32 9.12 -9.36 3.90
N ASP A 33 9.34 -10.15 2.84
CA ASP A 33 9.18 -11.62 2.82
C ASP A 33 7.83 -12.13 3.38
N ILE A 34 6.75 -11.37 3.14
CA ILE A 34 5.41 -11.69 3.62
C ILE A 34 4.74 -12.68 2.67
N ARG A 35 4.74 -13.94 3.07
CA ARG A 35 4.23 -15.08 2.29
C ARG A 35 2.93 -15.66 2.83
N THR A 36 2.23 -16.43 2.01
CA THR A 36 1.10 -17.28 2.39
C THR A 36 1.58 -18.44 3.28
N LYS A 37 0.66 -19.27 3.78
CA LYS A 37 1.01 -20.43 4.60
C LYS A 37 1.86 -21.45 3.82
N GLU A 38 1.66 -21.52 2.51
CA GLU A 38 2.35 -22.40 1.57
C GLU A 38 3.70 -21.83 1.10
N GLY A 39 4.13 -20.68 1.64
CA GLY A 39 5.40 -20.04 1.28
C GLY A 39 5.38 -19.21 -0.01
N ASN A 40 4.22 -19.05 -0.64
CA ASN A 40 4.07 -18.27 -1.87
C ASN A 40 3.82 -16.79 -1.58
N ILE A 41 4.20 -15.89 -2.49
CA ILE A 41 3.79 -14.48 -2.41
C ILE A 41 2.29 -14.38 -2.75
N TYR A 42 1.57 -13.53 -2.02
CA TYR A 42 0.15 -13.28 -2.33
C TYR A 42 -0.01 -12.70 -3.74
N SER A 43 -0.93 -13.28 -4.51
CA SER A 43 -1.22 -12.84 -5.87
C SER A 43 -2.06 -11.55 -5.90
N GLU A 44 -2.07 -10.88 -7.05
CA GLU A 44 -2.94 -9.72 -7.26
C GLU A 44 -4.41 -10.02 -7.04
N SER A 45 -4.85 -11.23 -7.42
CA SER A 45 -6.24 -11.67 -7.24
C SER A 45 -6.59 -11.79 -5.76
N MET A 46 -5.67 -12.29 -4.92
CA MET A 46 -5.87 -12.35 -3.46
C MET A 46 -5.94 -10.94 -2.86
N ILE A 47 -5.06 -10.03 -3.29
CA ILE A 47 -5.08 -8.63 -2.83
C ILE A 47 -6.39 -7.96 -3.25
N ARG A 48 -6.83 -8.15 -4.50
CA ARG A 48 -8.13 -7.65 -5.00
C ARG A 48 -9.28 -8.23 -4.20
N ALA A 49 -9.24 -9.51 -3.84
CA ALA A 49 -10.26 -10.16 -3.02
C ALA A 49 -10.39 -9.48 -1.66
N ILE A 50 -9.28 -9.26 -0.94
CA ILE A 50 -9.29 -8.51 0.34
C ILE A 50 -9.79 -7.06 0.14
N MET A 51 -9.37 -6.40 -0.94
CA MET A 51 -9.70 -4.99 -1.18
C MET A 51 -11.08 -4.72 -1.78
N ASN A 52 -11.80 -5.75 -2.24
CA ASN A 52 -13.10 -5.61 -2.91
C ASN A 52 -14.23 -6.44 -2.28
N ARG A 53 -13.92 -7.57 -1.65
CA ARG A 53 -14.90 -8.50 -1.08
C ARG A 53 -14.85 -8.46 0.46
N PRO A 54 -15.89 -8.96 1.15
CA PRO A 54 -15.88 -9.13 2.61
C PRO A 54 -15.10 -10.39 3.01
N ILE A 55 -13.91 -10.58 2.44
CA ILE A 55 -12.99 -11.68 2.76
C ILE A 55 -11.95 -11.14 3.74
N THR A 56 -11.63 -11.92 4.75
CA THR A 56 -10.63 -11.60 5.75
C THR A 56 -9.40 -12.48 5.59
N ASN A 57 -8.23 -11.86 5.68
CA ASN A 57 -6.97 -12.56 5.84
C ASN A 57 -6.09 -11.64 6.69
N LEU A 58 -6.01 -11.90 8.00
CA LEU A 58 -5.42 -10.96 8.93
C LEU A 58 -3.97 -10.59 8.56
N LYS A 59 -3.17 -11.57 8.16
CA LYS A 59 -1.77 -11.36 7.75
C LYS A 59 -1.68 -10.41 6.55
N LEU A 60 -2.48 -10.65 5.51
CA LEU A 60 -2.50 -9.81 4.32
C LEU A 60 -3.13 -8.43 4.61
N GLU A 61 -4.18 -8.36 5.44
CA GLU A 61 -4.78 -7.08 5.86
C GLU A 61 -3.79 -6.18 6.58
N LEU A 62 -3.03 -6.74 7.53
CA LEU A 62 -1.99 -6.01 8.25
C LEU A 62 -0.89 -5.53 7.28
N ALA A 63 -0.40 -6.42 6.43
CA ALA A 63 0.62 -6.05 5.43
C ALA A 63 0.15 -4.94 4.47
N ILE A 64 -1.14 -4.94 4.07
CA ILE A 64 -1.72 -3.87 3.26
C ILE A 64 -1.74 -2.54 4.04
N TYR A 65 -2.08 -2.59 5.33
CA TYR A 65 -2.09 -1.40 6.17
C TYR A 65 -0.68 -0.83 6.39
N ASP A 66 0.30 -1.69 6.62
CA ASP A 66 1.70 -1.29 6.80
C ASP A 66 2.27 -0.70 5.51
N CYS A 67 2.00 -1.34 4.36
CA CYS A 67 2.32 -0.81 3.04
C CYS A 67 1.75 0.60 2.82
N PHE A 68 0.49 0.80 3.19
CA PHE A 68 -0.17 2.10 3.12
C PHE A 68 0.47 3.14 4.05
N SER A 69 0.81 2.75 5.27
CA SER A 69 1.46 3.61 6.26
C SER A 69 2.86 4.04 5.80
N GLU A 70 3.65 3.11 5.23
CA GLU A 70 4.96 3.39 4.66
C GLU A 70 4.86 4.36 3.48
N THR A 71 3.96 4.08 2.52
CA THR A 71 3.72 4.95 1.35
C THR A 71 3.30 6.36 1.78
N LEU A 72 2.43 6.48 2.79
CA LEU A 72 2.03 7.79 3.31
C LEU A 72 3.18 8.58 3.92
N LYS A 73 4.10 7.90 4.63
CA LYS A 73 5.29 8.54 5.21
C LYS A 73 6.25 9.00 4.10
N GLU A 74 6.42 8.21 3.05
CA GLU A 74 7.27 8.54 1.91
C GLU A 74 6.72 9.75 1.15
N ASN A 75 5.45 9.73 0.76
CA ASN A 75 4.80 10.84 0.08
C ASN A 75 4.90 12.15 0.87
N LYS A 76 4.70 12.11 2.19
CA LYS A 76 4.86 13.30 3.06
C LYS A 76 6.29 13.82 3.10
N LYS A 77 7.29 12.95 3.03
CA LYS A 77 8.70 13.36 2.97
C LYS A 77 9.02 14.00 1.63
N GLU A 78 8.48 13.45 0.55
CA GLU A 78 8.64 14.00 -0.80
C GLU A 78 7.99 15.38 -0.94
N ASP A 79 6.73 15.53 -0.49
CA ASP A 79 6.02 16.81 -0.47
C ASP A 79 6.82 17.88 0.30
N LYS A 80 7.42 17.52 1.44
CA LYS A 80 8.30 18.42 2.21
C LYS A 80 9.56 18.80 1.44
N ARG A 81 10.22 17.84 0.79
CA ARG A 81 11.43 18.10 -0.02
C ARG A 81 11.13 19.06 -1.17
N ILE A 82 10.03 18.86 -1.88
CA ILE A 82 9.59 19.73 -2.97
C ILE A 82 9.35 21.16 -2.45
N ASN A 83 8.64 21.31 -1.33
CA ASN A 83 8.39 22.64 -0.75
C ASN A 83 9.68 23.36 -0.35
N VAL A 84 10.66 22.65 0.21
CA VAL A 84 11.98 23.24 0.54
C VAL A 84 12.68 23.71 -0.74
N LEU A 85 12.75 22.88 -1.77
CA LEU A 85 13.36 23.26 -3.06
C LEU A 85 12.67 24.48 -3.68
N LEU A 86 11.34 24.52 -3.71
CA LEU A 86 10.59 25.66 -4.26
C LEU A 86 10.77 26.94 -3.44
N SER A 87 11.02 26.83 -2.13
CA SER A 87 11.30 27.99 -1.28
C SER A 87 12.70 28.58 -1.49
N GLN A 88 13.64 27.81 -2.02
CA GLN A 88 15.02 28.23 -2.30
C GLN A 88 15.20 28.87 -3.69
N VAL A 89 14.21 28.75 -4.57
CA VAL A 89 14.23 29.30 -5.95
C VAL A 89 13.52 30.66 -6.01
N LYS A 90 13.07 31.20 -4.87
CA LYS A 90 12.55 32.57 -4.73
C LYS A 90 13.62 33.51 -4.21
#